data_AF-A0A2H0M1A7-F1
#
_entry.id   AF-A0A2H0M1A7-F1
#
_cell.length_a   1.000
_cell.length_b   1.000
_cell.length_c   1.000
_cell.angle_alpha   90.00
_cell.angle_beta   90.00
_cell.angle_gamma   90.00
#
_symmetry.space_group_name_H-M   'P 1'
#
loop_
_entity.id
_entity.type
_entity.pdbx_description
1 polymer ?
#
loop_
_entity_poly.entity_id
_entity_poly.type
_entity_poly.pdbx_seq_one_letter_code
_entity_poly.pdbx_strand_id
1 'polypeptide(L)'
;MAQGFKKIVIIISILFVLLVVFSVAAIVYTERPKFCISCHIMDPYYASWEKSAHKEVNCLECHYEPTLTAHALGKINGLVQVAQYLTKRYYGRPTAEVSDASCLRGGCHLREEIAGKEILFKDKIRFTHASHLESVKGGIELRCTSCHAQITDDEHIAIDKNACYICHFKNVNAKELKFECLKCHSIKVSSGEHKEYAESPMACSDCHGEIKLGDGNVRGQICLFCHADKEAIENIKDKELMHKAHIKENKVDCISCHDFIEHK
;
A
#
# COMPACT_ATOMS: atom_id res chain seq x y z
N MET A 1 51.31 -7.84 -38.51
CA MET A 1 50.56 -8.29 -37.31
C MET A 1 49.83 -7.14 -36.58
N ALA A 2 50.45 -5.98 -36.34
CA ALA A 2 49.82 -4.87 -35.59
C ALA A 2 48.53 -4.27 -36.21
N GLN A 3 48.39 -4.27 -37.54
CA GLN A 3 47.23 -3.65 -38.22
C GLN A 3 45.97 -4.53 -38.18
N GLY A 4 46.11 -5.85 -38.16
CA GLY A 4 44.99 -6.79 -37.97
C GLY A 4 44.44 -6.76 -36.54
N PHE A 5 45.34 -6.67 -35.56
CA PHE A 5 44.97 -6.52 -34.15
C PHE A 5 44.17 -5.23 -33.89
N LYS A 6 44.60 -4.09 -34.45
CA LYS A 6 43.85 -2.82 -34.36
C LYS A 6 42.43 -2.92 -34.96
N LYS A 7 42.26 -3.57 -36.11
CA LYS A 7 40.93 -3.77 -36.72
C LYS A 7 40.04 -4.66 -35.86
N ILE A 8 40.57 -5.74 -35.30
CA ILE A 8 39.83 -6.65 -34.40
C ILE A 8 39.38 -5.90 -33.14
N VAL A 9 40.28 -5.12 -32.51
CA VAL A 9 39.93 -4.31 -31.33
C VAL A 9 38.83 -3.30 -31.67
N ILE A 10 38.91 -2.62 -32.81
CA ILE A 10 37.86 -1.67 -33.24
C ILE A 10 36.50 -2.37 -33.43
N ILE A 11 36.49 -3.53 -34.10
CA ILE A 11 35.24 -4.29 -34.33
C ILE A 11 34.63 -4.73 -32.99
N ILE A 12 35.44 -5.29 -32.07
CA ILE A 12 34.98 -5.71 -30.74
C ILE A 12 34.42 -4.53 -29.96
N SER A 13 35.11 -3.38 -29.97
CA SER A 13 34.62 -2.16 -29.30
C SER A 13 33.30 -1.67 -29.87
N ILE A 14 33.13 -1.67 -31.19
CA ILE A 14 31.86 -1.29 -31.84
C ILE A 14 30.75 -2.26 -31.44
N LEU A 15 31.00 -3.57 -31.50
CA LEU A 15 30.02 -4.59 -31.10
C LEU A 15 29.63 -4.46 -29.63
N PHE A 16 30.60 -4.17 -28.76
CA PHE A 16 30.35 -3.92 -27.34
C PHE A 16 29.47 -2.69 -27.12
N VAL A 17 29.76 -1.58 -27.79
CA VAL A 17 28.93 -0.36 -27.71
C VAL A 17 27.51 -0.65 -28.22
N LEU A 18 27.36 -1.34 -29.35
CA LEU A 18 26.05 -1.73 -29.89
C LEU A 18 25.28 -2.62 -28.91
N LEU A 19 25.95 -3.58 -28.28
CA LEU A 19 25.34 -4.45 -27.28
C LEU A 19 24.85 -3.65 -26.07
N VAL A 20 25.66 -2.71 -25.56
CA VAL A 20 25.28 -1.84 -24.44
C VAL A 20 24.08 -0.97 -24.81
N VAL A 21 24.11 -0.30 -25.96
CA VAL A 21 23.02 0.56 -26.43
C VAL A 21 21.72 -0.25 -26.58
N PHE A 22 21.80 -1.44 -27.20
CA PHE A 22 20.65 -2.32 -27.35
C PHE A 22 20.09 -2.78 -26.00
N SER A 23 20.98 -3.15 -25.07
CA SER A 23 20.59 -3.61 -23.73
C SER A 23 19.89 -2.50 -22.95
N VAL A 24 20.42 -1.28 -22.98
CA VAL A 24 19.77 -0.11 -22.34
C VAL A 24 18.42 0.18 -22.97
N ALA A 25 18.32 0.14 -24.30
CA ALA A 25 17.05 0.37 -25.00
C ALA A 25 15.99 -0.69 -24.64
N ALA A 26 16.39 -1.97 -24.56
CA ALA A 26 15.51 -3.06 -24.13
C ALA A 26 15.05 -2.89 -22.68
N ILE A 27 15.96 -2.51 -21.78
CA ILE A 27 15.65 -2.21 -20.38
C ILE A 27 14.60 -1.11 -20.31
N VAL A 28 14.85 0.06 -20.89
CA VAL A 28 13.91 1.20 -20.87
C VAL A 28 12.57 0.88 -21.53
N TYR A 29 12.56 0.06 -22.58
CA TYR A 29 11.32 -0.36 -23.25
C TYR A 29 10.46 -1.25 -22.34
N THR A 30 11.07 -2.23 -21.67
CA THR A 30 10.40 -3.17 -20.76
C THR A 30 9.92 -2.54 -19.44
N GLU A 31 10.23 -1.27 -19.19
CA GLU A 31 9.85 -0.53 -17.99
C GLU A 31 8.63 0.35 -18.22
N ARG A 32 8.18 0.48 -19.45
CA ARG A 32 7.02 1.33 -19.77
C ARG A 32 5.75 0.68 -19.20
N PRO A 33 4.81 1.44 -18.65
CA PRO A 33 3.51 0.90 -18.23
C PRO A 33 2.81 0.09 -19.34
N LYS A 34 2.94 0.54 -20.60
CA LYS A 34 2.39 -0.17 -21.78
C LYS A 34 3.04 -1.52 -22.07
N PHE A 35 4.25 -1.78 -21.57
CA PHE A 35 4.85 -3.11 -21.68
C PHE A 35 4.14 -4.09 -20.73
N CYS A 36 3.72 -3.65 -19.54
CA CYS A 36 3.06 -4.52 -18.56
C CYS A 36 1.77 -5.16 -19.12
N ILE A 37 1.01 -4.43 -19.95
CA ILE A 37 -0.19 -4.94 -20.63
C ILE A 37 0.12 -5.86 -21.84
N SER A 38 1.38 -6.21 -22.09
CA SER A 38 1.67 -7.34 -22.99
C SER A 38 1.23 -8.68 -22.39
N CYS A 39 1.00 -8.71 -21.07
CA CYS A 39 0.43 -9.83 -20.34
C CYS A 39 -1.01 -9.46 -19.92
N HIS A 40 -2.01 -10.21 -20.38
CA HIS A 40 -3.44 -9.92 -20.10
C HIS A 40 -3.77 -9.83 -18.60
N ILE A 41 -2.99 -10.50 -17.74
CA ILE A 41 -3.23 -10.51 -16.29
C ILE A 41 -3.06 -9.11 -15.68
N MET A 42 -2.34 -8.21 -16.37
CA MET A 42 -2.11 -6.84 -15.95
C MET A 42 -3.19 -5.86 -16.42
N ASP A 43 -4.10 -6.26 -17.33
CA ASP A 43 -5.13 -5.40 -17.91
C ASP A 43 -5.97 -4.65 -16.85
N PRO A 44 -6.55 -5.30 -15.82
CA PRO A 44 -7.35 -4.59 -14.82
C PRO A 44 -6.51 -3.61 -13.98
N TYR A 45 -5.25 -3.95 -13.71
CA TYR A 45 -4.33 -3.12 -12.94
C TYR A 45 -3.89 -1.88 -13.70
N TYR A 46 -3.64 -2.03 -15.00
CA TYR A 46 -3.32 -0.90 -15.87
C TYR A 46 -4.52 0.04 -16.00
N ALA A 47 -5.71 -0.51 -16.24
CA ALA A 47 -6.94 0.27 -16.38
C ALA A 47 -7.30 1.06 -15.11
N SER A 48 -7.04 0.48 -13.93
CA SER A 48 -7.24 1.17 -12.65
C SER A 48 -6.13 2.19 -12.37
N TRP A 49 -4.88 1.90 -12.72
CA TRP A 49 -3.77 2.86 -12.64
C TRP A 49 -4.02 4.11 -13.51
N GLU A 50 -4.52 3.95 -14.74
CA GLU A 50 -4.84 5.05 -15.66
C GLU A 50 -5.89 6.03 -15.09
N LYS A 51 -6.73 5.56 -14.17
CA LYS A 51 -7.76 6.37 -13.49
C LYS A 51 -7.30 6.91 -12.13
N SER A 52 -6.14 6.46 -11.64
CA SER A 52 -5.63 6.82 -10.32
C SER A 52 -5.00 8.23 -10.30
N ALA A 53 -4.75 8.74 -9.10
CA ALA A 53 -3.98 9.96 -8.91
C ALA A 53 -2.52 9.84 -9.40
N HIS A 54 -2.02 8.62 -9.60
CA HIS A 54 -0.64 8.31 -10.01
C HIS A 54 -0.51 7.87 -11.47
N LYS A 55 -1.52 8.14 -12.32
CA LYS A 55 -1.53 7.72 -13.74
C LYS A 55 -0.38 8.24 -14.61
N GLU A 56 0.35 9.25 -14.14
CA GLU A 56 1.55 9.79 -14.83
C GLU A 56 2.86 9.24 -14.26
N VAL A 57 2.79 8.41 -13.21
CA VAL A 57 3.94 7.80 -12.55
C VAL A 57 4.17 6.40 -13.12
N ASN A 58 5.41 6.10 -13.49
CA ASN A 58 5.77 4.78 -14.01
C ASN A 58 5.52 3.69 -12.95
N CYS A 59 4.94 2.55 -13.34
CA CYS A 59 4.66 1.43 -12.44
C CYS A 59 5.87 1.05 -11.57
N LEU A 60 7.07 1.02 -12.16
CA LEU A 60 8.28 0.59 -11.48
C LEU A 60 8.82 1.63 -10.50
N GLU A 61 8.36 2.87 -10.54
CA GLU A 61 8.72 3.86 -9.51
C GLU A 61 8.11 3.52 -8.14
N CYS A 62 7.00 2.79 -8.12
CA CYS A 62 6.39 2.26 -6.90
C CYS A 62 6.75 0.79 -6.66
N HIS A 63 6.75 -0.03 -7.71
CA HIS A 63 6.95 -1.47 -7.59
C HIS A 63 8.41 -1.87 -7.37
N TYR A 64 9.38 -1.02 -7.72
CA TYR A 64 10.79 -1.20 -7.37
C TYR A 64 11.25 -0.13 -6.39
N GLU A 65 11.82 -0.60 -5.28
CA GLU A 65 12.51 0.27 -4.34
C GLU A 65 13.60 1.08 -5.07
N PRO A 66 13.88 2.36 -4.68
CA PRO A 66 14.86 3.22 -5.34
C PRO A 66 16.32 2.81 -5.09
N THR A 67 16.65 1.55 -5.34
CA THR A 67 18.00 0.98 -5.24
C THR A 67 18.34 0.20 -6.50
N LEU A 68 19.63 0.18 -6.85
CA LEU A 68 20.12 -0.58 -8.02
C LEU A 68 19.92 -2.10 -7.83
N THR A 69 20.02 -2.58 -6.60
CA THR A 69 19.82 -3.99 -6.24
C THR A 69 18.37 -4.41 -6.44
N ALA A 70 17.40 -3.63 -5.94
CA ALA A 70 15.99 -3.91 -6.15
C ALA A 70 15.61 -3.87 -7.64
N HIS A 71 16.18 -2.92 -8.39
CA HIS A 71 15.96 -2.84 -9.83
C HIS A 71 16.46 -4.10 -10.56
N ALA A 72 17.69 -4.57 -10.25
CA ALA A 72 18.25 -5.79 -10.84
C ALA A 72 17.43 -7.03 -10.48
N LEU A 73 17.04 -7.19 -9.20
CA LEU A 73 16.19 -8.29 -8.74
C LEU A 73 14.82 -8.26 -9.40
N GLY A 74 14.22 -7.08 -9.53
CA GLY A 74 12.96 -6.88 -10.25
C GLY A 74 13.04 -7.35 -11.70
N LYS A 75 14.13 -7.06 -12.41
CA LYS A 75 14.36 -7.56 -13.77
C LYS A 75 14.48 -9.09 -13.84
N ILE A 76 15.19 -9.69 -12.89
CA ILE A 76 15.31 -11.15 -12.81
C ILE A 76 13.91 -11.77 -12.56
N ASN A 77 13.14 -11.20 -11.63
CA ASN A 77 11.78 -11.63 -11.34
C ASN A 77 10.85 -11.45 -12.56
N GLY A 78 11.02 -10.38 -13.33
CA GLY A 78 10.30 -10.17 -14.60
C GLY A 78 10.59 -11.27 -15.61
N LEU A 79 11.84 -11.73 -15.73
CA LEU A 79 12.19 -12.88 -16.58
C LEU A 79 11.53 -14.18 -16.08
N VAL A 80 11.45 -14.36 -14.77
CA VAL A 80 10.71 -15.50 -14.17
C VAL A 80 9.22 -15.42 -14.52
N GLN A 81 8.60 -14.24 -14.45
CA GLN A 81 7.20 -14.05 -14.83
C GLN A 81 6.97 -14.34 -16.32
N VAL A 82 7.88 -13.92 -17.20
CA VAL A 82 7.82 -14.26 -18.63
C VAL A 82 7.91 -15.78 -18.83
N ALA A 83 8.83 -16.45 -18.13
CA ALA A 83 8.94 -17.91 -18.19
C ALA A 83 7.67 -18.59 -17.67
N GLN A 84 7.08 -18.12 -16.57
CA GLN A 84 5.80 -18.60 -16.03
C GLN A 84 4.65 -18.40 -17.03
N TYR A 85 4.60 -17.24 -17.69
CA TYR A 85 3.60 -16.96 -18.72
C TYR A 85 3.73 -17.93 -19.91
N LEU A 86 4.94 -18.08 -20.47
CA LEU A 86 5.20 -18.99 -21.60
C LEU A 86 4.93 -20.46 -21.26
N THR A 87 5.22 -20.87 -20.03
CA THR A 87 4.98 -22.24 -19.54
C THR A 87 3.56 -22.44 -19.00
N LYS A 88 2.72 -21.40 -18.98
CA LYS A 88 1.37 -21.40 -18.39
C LYS A 88 1.34 -21.83 -16.91
N ARG A 89 2.38 -21.45 -16.17
CA ARG A 89 2.54 -21.71 -14.73
C ARG A 89 2.28 -20.45 -13.90
N TYR A 90 1.26 -19.68 -14.27
CA TYR A 90 0.81 -18.53 -13.50
C TYR A 90 -0.54 -18.87 -12.85
N TYR A 91 -0.65 -18.62 -11.54
CA TYR A 91 -1.85 -18.88 -10.75
C TYR A 91 -2.03 -17.78 -9.72
N GLY A 92 -3.28 -17.42 -9.46
CA GLY A 92 -3.64 -16.42 -8.46
C GLY A 92 -3.56 -14.98 -8.96
N ARG A 93 -3.91 -14.07 -8.05
CA ARG A 93 -3.91 -12.63 -8.25
C ARG A 93 -2.47 -12.10 -8.10
N PRO A 94 -1.90 -11.37 -9.07
CA PRO A 94 -0.62 -10.70 -8.88
C PRO A 94 -0.65 -9.83 -7.64
N THR A 95 0.35 -10.00 -6.78
CA THR A 95 0.58 -9.16 -5.62
C THR A 95 1.88 -8.39 -5.79
N ALA A 96 1.91 -7.20 -5.22
CA ALA A 96 3.12 -6.41 -5.14
C ALA A 96 3.30 -5.88 -3.72
N GLU A 97 4.53 -5.96 -3.27
CA GLU A 97 4.97 -5.29 -2.06
C GLU A 97 5.63 -3.97 -2.43
N VAL A 98 4.96 -2.87 -2.07
CA VAL A 98 5.47 -1.51 -2.29
C VAL A 98 6.03 -1.02 -0.97
N SER A 99 7.32 -0.67 -0.97
CA SER A 99 7.98 -0.14 0.21
C SER A 99 7.71 1.36 0.39
N ASP A 100 7.75 1.84 1.64
CA ASP A 100 7.65 3.28 1.94
C ASP A 100 8.77 4.08 1.26
N ALA A 101 9.95 3.49 1.06
CA ALA A 101 11.04 4.12 0.31
C ALA A 101 10.65 4.45 -1.13
N SER A 102 9.73 3.69 -1.74
CA SER A 102 9.20 3.96 -3.08
C SER A 102 8.24 5.15 -3.08
N CYS A 103 7.46 5.33 -2.01
CA CYS A 103 6.59 6.48 -1.82
C CYS A 103 7.39 7.76 -1.49
N LEU A 104 8.41 7.61 -0.65
CA LEU A 104 9.26 8.69 -0.12
C LEU A 104 10.49 8.99 -0.98
N ARG A 105 10.57 8.43 -2.19
CA ARG A 105 11.67 8.69 -3.11
C ARG A 105 11.69 10.15 -3.56
N GLY A 106 12.87 10.62 -3.98
CA GLY A 106 13.04 11.98 -4.48
C GLY A 106 12.09 12.28 -5.65
N GLY A 107 11.38 13.40 -5.56
CA GLY A 107 10.38 13.83 -6.56
C GLY A 107 8.95 13.34 -6.30
N CYS A 108 8.72 12.50 -5.27
CA CYS A 108 7.40 12.01 -4.88
C CYS A 108 6.93 12.66 -3.57
N HIS A 109 6.83 11.92 -2.47
CA HIS A 109 6.36 12.44 -1.18
C HIS A 109 7.53 12.74 -0.23
N LEU A 110 7.67 13.99 0.20
CA LEU A 110 8.61 14.35 1.26
C LEU A 110 7.96 14.11 2.62
N ARG A 111 8.62 13.33 3.48
CA ARG A 111 8.06 12.86 4.76
C ARG A 111 7.68 14.04 5.65
N GLU A 112 8.53 15.05 5.70
CA GLU A 112 8.36 16.25 6.52
C GLU A 112 7.16 17.09 6.03
N GLU A 113 6.98 17.18 4.71
CA GLU A 113 5.87 17.91 4.11
C GLU A 113 4.54 17.23 4.36
N ILE A 114 4.46 15.90 4.16
CA ILE A 114 3.22 15.16 4.38
C ILE A 114 2.85 15.05 5.86
N ALA A 115 3.85 15.03 6.75
CA ALA A 115 3.63 15.01 8.19
C ALA A 115 2.89 16.27 8.66
N GLY A 116 3.36 17.46 8.25
CA GLY A 116 2.77 18.73 8.68
C GLY A 116 1.50 19.14 7.94
N LYS A 117 1.19 18.52 6.80
CA LYS A 117 0.06 18.92 5.96
C LYS A 117 -1.27 18.38 6.49
N GLU A 118 -2.12 19.28 6.96
CA GLU A 118 -3.54 18.98 7.20
C GLU A 118 -4.27 18.90 5.86
N ILE A 119 -5.01 17.81 5.65
CA ILE A 119 -5.87 17.60 4.49
C ILE A 119 -7.32 17.45 4.92
N LEU A 120 -8.24 17.90 4.07
CA LEU A 120 -9.66 17.65 4.22
C LEU A 120 -10.07 16.50 3.30
N PHE A 121 -10.12 15.29 3.84
CA PHE A 121 -10.52 14.09 3.11
C PHE A 121 -12.05 14.05 2.95
N LYS A 122 -12.51 13.93 1.69
CA LYS A 122 -13.93 13.93 1.28
C LYS A 122 -14.74 15.09 1.88
N ASP A 123 -14.12 16.26 2.01
CA ASP A 123 -14.71 17.50 2.52
C ASP A 123 -15.28 17.42 3.96
N LYS A 124 -14.95 16.36 4.71
CA LYS A 124 -15.54 16.07 6.03
C LYS A 124 -14.51 15.72 7.10
N ILE A 125 -13.44 15.02 6.71
CA ILE A 125 -12.47 14.46 7.65
C ILE A 125 -11.19 15.28 7.62
N ARG A 126 -10.80 15.87 8.74
CA ARG A 126 -9.46 16.46 8.88
C ARG A 126 -8.47 15.36 9.19
N PHE A 127 -7.40 15.31 8.42
CA PHE A 127 -6.38 14.27 8.57
C PHE A 127 -4.97 14.88 8.45
N THR A 128 -4.05 14.34 9.22
CA THR A 128 -2.61 14.61 9.14
C THR A 128 -1.85 13.28 9.28
N HIS A 129 -0.74 13.15 8.55
CA HIS A 129 0.12 11.97 8.65
C HIS A 129 0.94 11.96 9.93
N ALA A 130 1.21 13.10 10.58
CA ALA A 130 2.12 13.18 11.73
C ALA A 130 1.82 12.13 12.81
N SER A 131 0.55 11.95 13.16
CA SER A 131 0.13 10.99 14.20
C SER A 131 0.21 9.51 13.77
N HIS A 132 0.45 9.23 12.48
CA HIS A 132 0.45 7.89 11.90
C HIS A 132 1.81 7.51 11.28
N LEU A 133 2.76 8.43 11.24
CA LEU A 133 4.12 8.19 10.72
C LEU A 133 5.07 7.68 11.80
N GLU A 134 4.78 7.93 13.07
CA GLU A 134 5.48 7.35 14.21
C GLU A 134 4.80 6.06 14.68
N SER A 135 5.44 5.31 15.58
CA SER A 135 4.82 4.14 16.20
C SER A 135 3.54 4.57 16.91
N VAL A 136 2.40 4.10 16.41
CA VAL A 136 1.10 4.45 16.95
C VAL A 136 0.79 3.64 18.20
N LYS A 137 -0.34 3.95 18.86
CA LYS A 137 -0.76 3.30 20.11
C LYS A 137 -0.60 1.78 20.06
N GLY A 138 0.25 1.24 20.95
CA GLY A 138 0.51 -0.19 21.05
C GLY A 138 1.70 -0.71 20.24
N GLY A 139 2.65 0.15 19.87
CA GLY A 139 3.90 -0.27 19.21
C GLY A 139 3.75 -0.54 17.71
N ILE A 140 2.58 -0.24 17.13
CA ILE A 140 2.26 -0.56 15.74
C ILE A 140 2.94 0.45 14.83
N GLU A 141 3.74 -0.04 13.90
CA GLU A 141 4.35 0.78 12.86
C GLU A 141 3.60 0.57 11.55
N LEU A 142 3.01 1.64 11.04
CA LEU A 142 2.25 1.63 9.80
C LEU A 142 3.17 1.89 8.60
N ARG A 143 2.74 1.40 7.44
CA ARG A 143 3.35 1.70 6.14
C ARG A 143 2.46 2.67 5.38
N CYS A 144 2.99 3.33 4.35
CA CYS A 144 2.19 4.14 3.44
C CYS A 144 1.02 3.32 2.87
N THR A 145 1.30 2.06 2.49
CA THR A 145 0.31 1.14 1.95
C THR A 145 -0.62 0.51 2.97
N SER A 146 -0.46 0.78 4.28
CA SER A 146 -1.45 0.38 5.28
C SER A 146 -2.77 1.12 5.09
N CYS A 147 -2.71 2.35 4.58
CA CYS A 147 -3.87 3.14 4.20
C CYS A 147 -3.98 3.31 2.68
N HIS A 148 -2.87 3.53 1.97
CA HIS A 148 -2.85 3.68 0.51
C HIS A 148 -2.71 2.32 -0.19
N ALA A 149 -3.80 1.57 -0.23
CA ALA A 149 -3.84 0.20 -0.72
C ALA A 149 -4.65 0.07 -2.03
N GLN A 150 -4.52 -1.09 -2.66
CA GLN A 150 -5.45 -1.51 -3.70
C GLN A 150 -6.69 -2.09 -3.04
N ILE A 151 -7.81 -1.37 -3.13
CA ILE A 151 -9.05 -1.72 -2.39
C ILE A 151 -9.89 -2.72 -3.17
N THR A 152 -9.98 -2.49 -4.46
CA THR A 152 -10.77 -3.26 -5.43
C THR A 152 -9.94 -3.45 -6.71
N ASP A 153 -10.46 -4.21 -7.66
CA ASP A 153 -9.78 -4.39 -8.97
C ASP A 153 -9.78 -3.10 -9.81
N ASP A 154 -10.67 -2.14 -9.52
CA ASP A 154 -10.76 -0.86 -10.21
C ASP A 154 -10.07 0.31 -9.48
N GLU A 155 -9.61 0.12 -8.24
CA GLU A 155 -8.88 1.14 -7.47
C GLU A 155 -7.44 0.70 -7.18
N HIS A 156 -6.52 1.01 -8.11
CA HIS A 156 -5.12 0.58 -8.04
C HIS A 156 -4.39 1.06 -6.77
N ILE A 157 -4.60 2.33 -6.42
CA ILE A 157 -4.12 2.91 -5.17
C ILE A 157 -5.15 3.94 -4.70
N ALA A 158 -5.79 3.63 -3.58
CA ALA A 158 -6.79 4.47 -2.94
C ALA A 158 -6.65 4.35 -1.42
N ILE A 159 -7.40 5.17 -0.68
CA ILE A 159 -7.37 5.14 0.77
C ILE A 159 -8.35 4.09 1.28
N ASP A 160 -7.85 3.04 1.94
CA ASP A 160 -8.66 2.08 2.68
C ASP A 160 -9.22 2.74 3.94
N LYS A 161 -10.48 3.15 3.89
CA LYS A 161 -11.16 3.71 5.06
C LYS A 161 -11.28 2.69 6.19
N ASN A 162 -11.33 1.40 5.88
CA ASN A 162 -11.47 0.35 6.88
C ASN A 162 -10.20 0.22 7.74
N ALA A 163 -9.02 0.59 7.22
CA ALA A 163 -7.80 0.68 8.02
C ALA A 163 -7.96 1.68 9.18
N CYS A 164 -8.60 2.83 8.94
CA CYS A 164 -8.92 3.80 9.99
C CYS A 164 -9.86 3.17 11.03
N TYR A 165 -10.93 2.52 10.57
CA TYR A 165 -11.96 1.97 11.45
C TYR A 165 -11.45 0.81 12.31
N ILE A 166 -10.63 -0.09 11.75
CA ILE A 166 -10.02 -1.20 12.50
C ILE A 166 -9.17 -0.67 13.66
N CYS A 167 -8.45 0.44 13.51
CA CYS A 167 -7.66 0.99 14.60
C CYS A 167 -8.53 1.78 15.59
N HIS A 168 -9.40 2.65 15.08
CA HIS A 168 -10.12 3.63 15.89
C HIS A 168 -11.41 3.11 16.51
N PHE A 169 -12.07 2.11 15.91
CA PHE A 169 -13.39 1.62 16.35
C PHE A 169 -13.38 0.18 16.88
N LYS A 170 -12.27 -0.56 16.73
CA LYS A 170 -12.16 -1.93 17.25
C LYS A 170 -12.34 -1.97 18.77
N ASN A 171 -13.32 -2.76 19.21
CA ASN A 171 -13.70 -2.91 20.63
C ASN A 171 -14.11 -1.60 21.32
N VAL A 172 -14.45 -0.56 20.56
CA VAL A 172 -14.94 0.72 21.10
C VAL A 172 -16.44 0.61 21.35
N ASN A 173 -16.86 0.92 22.58
CA ASN A 173 -18.28 0.93 22.97
C ASN A 173 -18.96 2.28 22.64
N ALA A 174 -20.29 2.34 22.75
CA ALA A 174 -21.07 3.52 22.36
C ALA A 174 -20.65 4.83 23.08
N LYS A 175 -20.22 4.75 24.35
CA LYS A 175 -19.78 5.94 25.12
C LYS A 175 -18.43 6.45 24.65
N GLU A 176 -17.51 5.54 24.36
CA GLU A 176 -16.17 5.86 23.85
C GLU A 176 -16.22 6.35 22.40
N LEU A 177 -17.18 5.85 21.61
CA LEU A 177 -17.37 6.20 20.20
C LEU A 177 -17.54 7.71 20.00
N LYS A 178 -18.19 8.40 20.95
CA LYS A 178 -18.32 9.88 20.95
C LYS A 178 -16.98 10.58 20.75
N PHE A 179 -15.93 10.12 21.43
CA PHE A 179 -14.59 10.72 21.34
C PHE A 179 -13.88 10.34 20.05
N GLU A 180 -14.06 9.10 19.58
CA GLU A 180 -13.44 8.64 18.33
C GLU A 180 -14.02 9.36 17.10
N CYS A 181 -15.32 9.69 17.10
CA CYS A 181 -15.93 10.47 16.02
C CYS A 181 -15.23 11.82 15.81
N LEU A 182 -14.92 12.53 16.90
CA LEU A 182 -14.31 13.87 16.87
C LEU A 182 -12.83 13.87 16.44
N LYS A 183 -12.17 12.71 16.41
CA LYS A 183 -10.77 12.61 15.92
C LYS A 183 -10.66 12.77 14.41
N CYS A 184 -11.70 12.34 13.68
CA CYS A 184 -11.74 12.45 12.22
C CYS A 184 -12.69 13.57 11.79
N HIS A 185 -13.87 13.60 12.39
CA HIS A 185 -14.91 14.55 12.04
C HIS A 185 -14.71 15.85 12.80
N SER A 186 -14.19 16.84 12.10
CA SER A 186 -14.25 18.25 12.54
C SER A 186 -15.65 18.83 12.31
N ILE A 187 -16.68 18.10 12.73
CA ILE A 187 -18.08 18.54 12.63
C ILE A 187 -18.12 20.00 13.08
N LYS A 188 -18.84 20.83 12.32
CA LYS A 188 -19.26 22.18 12.70
C LYS A 188 -20.16 22.16 13.94
N VAL A 189 -19.82 21.38 14.96
CA VAL A 189 -20.34 21.47 16.31
C VAL A 189 -20.16 22.90 16.81
N SER A 190 -19.10 23.57 16.37
CA SER A 190 -18.80 24.96 16.68
C SER A 190 -19.56 26.01 15.85
N SER A 191 -20.35 25.62 14.83
CA SER A 191 -21.15 26.55 14.03
C SER A 191 -22.55 25.99 13.72
N GLY A 192 -23.41 25.94 14.75
CA GLY A 192 -24.84 25.65 14.63
C GLY A 192 -25.40 24.70 15.70
N GLU A 193 -26.53 24.06 15.37
CA GLU A 193 -27.47 23.29 16.24
C GLU A 193 -26.87 22.11 17.02
N HIS A 194 -25.63 21.69 16.77
CA HIS A 194 -24.98 20.57 17.50
C HIS A 194 -24.10 21.03 18.68
N LYS A 195 -23.86 22.33 18.84
CA LYS A 195 -22.95 22.88 19.88
C LYS A 195 -23.36 22.47 21.30
N GLU A 196 -24.66 22.53 21.59
CA GLU A 196 -25.23 22.20 22.91
C GLU A 196 -25.15 20.71 23.23
N TYR A 197 -25.25 19.85 22.21
CA TYR A 197 -25.18 18.39 22.36
C TYR A 197 -23.74 17.87 22.49
N ALA A 198 -22.74 18.65 22.06
CA ALA A 198 -21.33 18.29 22.20
C ALA A 198 -20.92 18.09 23.66
N GLU A 199 -21.45 18.94 24.53
CA GLU A 199 -21.17 18.99 25.96
C GLU A 199 -22.15 18.11 26.77
N SER A 200 -23.21 17.59 26.14
CA SER A 200 -24.21 16.69 26.74
C SER A 200 -23.65 15.27 26.99
N PRO A 201 -24.13 14.53 28.02
CA PRO A 201 -23.79 13.13 28.25
C PRO A 201 -24.32 12.17 27.16
N MET A 202 -25.15 12.65 26.24
CA MET A 202 -25.70 11.85 25.14
C MET A 202 -24.58 11.39 24.18
N ALA A 203 -24.66 10.14 23.74
CA ALA A 203 -23.78 9.60 22.71
C ALA A 203 -24.29 10.01 21.33
N CYS A 204 -23.37 10.15 20.37
CA CYS A 204 -23.75 10.43 18.98
C CYS A 204 -24.69 9.35 18.42
N SER A 205 -24.50 8.09 18.87
CA SER A 205 -25.31 6.93 18.49
C SER A 205 -26.75 6.96 18.97
N ASP A 206 -27.08 7.82 19.95
CA ASP A 206 -28.45 7.94 20.46
C ASP A 206 -29.38 8.61 19.43
N CYS A 207 -28.81 9.42 18.54
CA CYS A 207 -29.55 10.08 17.45
C CYS A 207 -29.12 9.60 16.05
N HIS A 208 -27.83 9.32 15.86
CA HIS A 208 -27.33 8.74 14.62
C HIS A 208 -27.33 7.21 14.79
N GLY A 209 -28.34 6.52 14.25
CA GLY A 209 -28.40 5.05 14.28
C GLY A 209 -27.41 4.40 13.31
N GLU A 210 -27.01 3.15 13.60
CA GLU A 210 -26.21 2.28 12.70
C GLU A 210 -24.88 2.89 12.19
N ILE A 211 -24.26 3.79 12.97
CA ILE A 211 -23.01 4.49 12.58
C ILE A 211 -21.83 3.53 12.44
N LYS A 212 -21.81 2.45 13.23
CA LYS A 212 -20.74 1.45 13.29
C LYS A 212 -21.36 0.07 13.25
N LEU A 213 -20.96 -0.75 12.27
CA LEU A 213 -21.30 -2.17 12.21
C LEU A 213 -20.01 -3.00 12.16
N GLY A 214 -19.95 -4.06 12.96
CA GLY A 214 -18.75 -4.90 13.10
C GLY A 214 -17.77 -4.38 14.16
N ASP A 215 -16.88 -5.27 14.61
CA ASP A 215 -15.92 -4.97 15.69
C ASP A 215 -14.45 -5.16 15.29
N GLY A 216 -14.17 -5.53 14.04
CA GLY A 216 -12.79 -5.72 13.58
C GLY A 216 -12.05 -6.83 14.31
N ASN A 217 -12.76 -7.90 14.68
CA ASN A 217 -12.17 -9.03 15.38
C ASN A 217 -11.28 -9.86 14.46
N VAL A 218 -10.31 -10.55 15.07
CA VAL A 218 -9.42 -11.49 14.36
C VAL A 218 -9.81 -12.90 14.76
N ARG A 219 -10.18 -13.71 13.77
CA ARG A 219 -10.60 -15.11 13.96
C ARG A 219 -9.38 -16.02 13.81
N GLY A 220 -9.09 -16.86 14.80
CA GLY A 220 -7.87 -17.70 14.80
C GLY A 220 -7.75 -18.65 13.60
N GLN A 221 -8.86 -19.02 12.96
CA GLN A 221 -8.84 -19.85 11.75
C GLN A 221 -8.15 -19.16 10.58
N ILE A 222 -8.13 -17.81 10.55
CA ILE A 222 -7.55 -17.06 9.43
C ILE A 222 -6.04 -17.27 9.33
N CYS A 223 -5.39 -17.56 10.45
CA CYS A 223 -3.96 -17.84 10.51
C CYS A 223 -3.58 -19.08 9.69
N LEU A 224 -4.50 -20.06 9.60
CA LEU A 224 -4.28 -21.33 8.92
C LEU A 224 -4.27 -21.22 7.38
N PHE A 225 -4.64 -20.08 6.81
CA PHE A 225 -4.51 -19.84 5.37
C PHE A 225 -3.05 -19.65 4.94
N CYS A 226 -2.17 -19.25 5.87
CA CYS A 226 -0.77 -18.96 5.59
C CYS A 226 0.19 -19.79 6.46
N HIS A 227 -0.16 -20.02 7.73
CA HIS A 227 0.68 -20.72 8.70
C HIS A 227 0.25 -22.18 8.84
N ALA A 228 1.19 -23.10 8.60
CA ALA A 228 0.97 -24.54 8.79
C ALA A 228 1.43 -25.05 10.17
N ASP A 229 2.30 -24.30 10.84
CA ASP A 229 2.87 -24.65 12.13
C ASP A 229 2.02 -24.11 13.29
N LYS A 230 1.89 -24.91 14.35
CA LYS A 230 1.14 -24.55 15.56
C LYS A 230 1.91 -23.57 16.44
N GLU A 231 3.23 -23.69 16.52
CA GLU A 231 4.07 -22.83 17.37
C GLU A 231 3.99 -21.36 16.91
N ALA A 232 3.98 -21.15 15.58
CA ALA A 232 3.71 -19.84 14.98
C ALA A 232 2.36 -19.20 15.39
N ILE A 233 1.35 -20.01 15.74
CA ILE A 233 -0.01 -19.56 16.08
C ILE A 233 -0.18 -19.35 17.60
N GLU A 234 0.69 -19.92 18.43
CA GLU A 234 0.60 -19.82 19.90
C GLU A 234 0.72 -18.36 20.40
N ASN A 235 1.47 -17.53 19.68
CA ASN A 235 1.73 -16.14 20.04
C ASN A 235 0.72 -15.14 19.46
N ILE A 236 -0.42 -15.59 18.90
CA ILE A 236 -1.43 -14.73 18.26
C ILE A 236 -1.94 -13.56 19.13
N LYS A 237 -1.84 -13.68 20.46
CA LYS A 237 -2.28 -12.64 21.40
C LYS A 237 -1.29 -11.46 21.51
N ASP A 238 -0.04 -11.65 21.09
CA ASP A 238 0.96 -10.59 21.07
C ASP A 238 0.72 -9.64 19.89
N LYS A 239 0.02 -8.54 20.16
CA LYS A 239 -0.35 -7.58 19.12
C LYS A 239 0.87 -6.90 18.51
N GLU A 240 1.90 -6.60 19.29
CA GLU A 240 3.07 -5.88 18.78
C GLU A 240 3.84 -6.79 17.82
N LEU A 241 4.06 -8.05 18.22
CA LEU A 241 4.67 -9.06 17.36
C LEU A 241 3.85 -9.27 16.08
N MET A 242 2.53 -9.45 16.19
CA MET A 242 1.67 -9.70 15.04
C MET A 242 1.72 -8.55 14.04
N HIS A 243 1.60 -7.29 14.47
CA HIS A 243 1.65 -6.15 13.55
C HIS A 243 3.04 -5.91 12.99
N LYS A 244 4.10 -6.10 13.78
CA LYS A 244 5.47 -5.97 13.29
C LYS A 244 5.76 -6.98 12.18
N ALA A 245 5.51 -8.27 12.45
CA ALA A 245 5.78 -9.33 11.49
C ALA A 245 4.91 -9.22 10.23
N HIS A 246 3.62 -8.92 10.38
CA HIS A 246 2.70 -8.94 9.24
C HIS A 246 2.61 -7.60 8.52
N ILE A 247 2.54 -6.46 9.22
CA ILE A 247 2.36 -5.15 8.60
C ILE A 247 3.70 -4.55 8.19
N LYS A 248 4.59 -4.31 9.17
CA LYS A 248 5.87 -3.61 8.96
C LYS A 248 6.82 -4.40 8.07
N GLU A 249 7.00 -5.69 8.35
CA GLU A 249 8.01 -6.52 7.69
C GLU A 249 7.52 -7.18 6.39
N ASN A 250 6.22 -7.49 6.25
CA ASN A 250 5.70 -8.32 5.15
C ASN A 250 4.45 -7.77 4.43
N LYS A 251 4.02 -6.53 4.70
CA LYS A 251 2.88 -5.85 4.02
C LYS A 251 1.58 -6.68 3.90
N VAL A 252 1.17 -7.35 4.95
CA VAL A 252 -0.13 -8.01 4.99
C VAL A 252 -1.22 -6.96 5.19
N ASP A 253 -2.23 -6.96 4.33
CA ASP A 253 -3.35 -6.01 4.44
C ASP A 253 -4.20 -6.33 5.68
N CYS A 254 -4.66 -5.29 6.38
CA CYS A 254 -5.40 -5.41 7.65
C CYS A 254 -6.62 -6.34 7.54
N ILE A 255 -7.32 -6.28 6.40
CA ILE A 255 -8.52 -7.09 6.08
C ILE A 255 -8.22 -8.59 5.93
N SER A 256 -6.96 -8.97 5.77
CA SER A 256 -6.54 -10.37 5.73
C SER A 256 -6.63 -11.03 7.11
N CYS A 257 -6.77 -10.23 8.18
CA CYS A 257 -6.85 -10.71 9.56
C CYS A 257 -8.08 -10.17 10.30
N HIS A 258 -8.40 -8.89 10.11
CA HIS A 258 -9.49 -8.21 10.79
C HIS A 258 -10.78 -8.28 9.97
N ASP A 259 -11.88 -8.61 10.64
CA ASP A 259 -13.22 -8.46 10.07
C ASP A 259 -13.49 -6.98 9.71
N PHE A 260 -14.38 -6.75 8.75
CA PHE A 260 -14.68 -5.39 8.29
C PHE A 260 -15.45 -4.60 9.37
N ILE A 261 -15.18 -3.29 9.44
CA ILE A 261 -16.00 -2.34 10.20
C ILE A 261 -16.62 -1.37 9.20
N GLU A 262 -17.94 -1.33 9.14
CA GLU A 262 -18.63 -0.32 8.34
C GLU A 262 -18.90 0.92 9.17
N HIS A 263 -18.60 2.09 8.58
CA HIS A 263 -18.95 3.39 9.12
C HIS A 263 -19.67 4.22 8.06
N LYS A 264 -20.86 4.73 8.41
CA LYS A 264 -21.74 5.52 7.55
C LYS A 264 -21.71 7.00 7.91
#